data_AF-A0A968ZDS2-F1
#
_entry.id   AF-A0A968ZDS2-F1
#
_cell.length_a   1.000
_cell.length_b   1.000
_cell.length_c   1.000
_cell.angle_alpha   90.00
_cell.angle_beta   90.00
_cell.angle_gamma   90.00
#
_symmetry.space_group_name_H-M   'P 1'
#
loop_
_entity.id
_entity.type
_entity.pdbx_description
1 polymer ?
#
loop_
_entity_poly.entity_id
_entity_poly.type
_entity_poly.pdbx_seq_one_letter_code
_entity_poly.pdbx_strand_id
1 'polypeptide(L)'
;MTDRSPAVALSAEQILDILPHRFPFLLIDRVLELSDEHVLALKNVTWNESFFQGHFPGAPVMPGVLLVEAMAQAGGILARRLVPFDSATHVSLFLSIDNVKFRKPVVPGDQLRIEVLPLRVGKFFKMKGEVKVENAQLDDMILLRADGTPTYMLSVVVDDHDMEVTHVIRGDDHLTNAFRQSQIYTAMGWTIPRFAHIPLIHGADGAKLSKRHGALG
;
A
#
# COMPACT_ATOMS: atom_id res chain seq x y z
N MET A 1 -6.34 18.27 21.67
CA MET A 1 -7.48 17.54 21.06
C MET A 1 -7.77 18.21 19.73
N THR A 2 -7.21 17.68 18.64
CA THR A 2 -7.57 18.13 17.29
C THR A 2 -8.87 17.43 16.90
N ASP A 3 -9.89 18.24 16.63
CA ASP A 3 -11.19 17.85 16.13
C ASP A 3 -11.01 17.13 14.79
N ARG A 4 -11.14 15.80 14.77
CA ARG A 4 -11.09 15.02 13.54
C ARG A 4 -12.47 15.08 12.92
N SER A 5 -12.59 15.77 11.77
CA SER A 5 -13.77 15.70 10.91
C SER A 5 -14.25 14.23 10.81
N PRO A 6 -15.54 13.94 11.02
CA PRO A 6 -16.01 12.56 11.08
C PRO A 6 -15.75 11.85 9.75
N ALA A 7 -15.17 10.64 9.81
CA ALA A 7 -14.91 9.83 8.63
C ALA A 7 -16.23 9.47 7.95
N VAL A 8 -16.35 9.78 6.66
CA VAL A 8 -17.56 9.49 5.87
C VAL A 8 -17.31 8.26 4.99
N ALA A 9 -18.25 7.32 4.98
CA ALA A 9 -18.27 6.21 4.02
C ALA A 9 -19.08 6.60 2.78
N LEU A 10 -18.62 6.22 1.59
CA LEU A 10 -19.32 6.48 0.33
C LEU A 10 -19.64 5.17 -0.39
N SER A 11 -20.88 5.09 -0.89
CA SER A 11 -21.39 4.04 -1.78
C SER A 11 -20.87 4.18 -3.21
N ALA A 12 -21.06 3.15 -4.03
CA ALA A 12 -20.67 3.16 -5.44
C ALA A 12 -21.39 4.27 -6.23
N GLU A 13 -22.66 4.50 -5.92
CA GLU A 13 -23.48 5.53 -6.55
C GLU A 13 -22.94 6.94 -6.26
N GLN A 14 -22.56 7.21 -5.01
CA GLN A 14 -21.96 8.48 -4.62
C GLN A 14 -20.58 8.70 -5.25
N ILE A 15 -19.83 7.63 -5.52
CA ILE A 15 -18.55 7.72 -6.22
C ILE A 15 -18.74 8.14 -7.67
N LEU A 16 -19.83 7.72 -8.33
CA LEU A 16 -20.13 8.11 -9.72
C LEU A 16 -20.41 9.61 -9.88
N ASP A 17 -20.89 10.27 -8.83
CA ASP A 17 -21.10 11.72 -8.81
C ASP A 17 -19.77 12.48 -8.64
N ILE A 18 -18.79 11.85 -8.01
CA ILE A 18 -17.47 12.43 -7.72
C ILE A 18 -16.50 12.22 -8.88
N LEU A 19 -16.40 10.99 -9.37
CA LEU A 19 -15.45 10.60 -10.40
C LEU A 19 -16.14 10.54 -11.77
N PRO A 20 -15.49 11.05 -12.84
CA PRO A 20 -16.02 10.92 -14.20
C PRO A 20 -15.86 9.51 -14.78
N HIS A 21 -15.03 8.65 -14.16
CA HIS A 21 -14.77 7.29 -14.61
C HIS A 21 -16.04 6.43 -14.62
N ARG A 22 -16.17 5.60 -15.65
CA ARG A 22 -17.28 4.64 -15.82
C ARG A 22 -16.72 3.29 -16.23
N PHE A 23 -17.55 2.26 -16.23
CA PHE A 23 -17.17 0.94 -16.76
C PHE A 23 -16.56 1.07 -18.17
N PRO A 24 -15.46 0.36 -18.47
CA PRO A 24 -14.75 -0.62 -17.64
C PRO A 24 -13.59 -0.04 -16.81
N PHE A 25 -13.54 1.28 -16.61
CA PHE A 25 -12.38 1.98 -16.03
C PHE A 25 -12.67 2.70 -14.71
N LEU A 26 -13.83 2.49 -14.10
CA LEU A 26 -14.06 2.83 -12.69
C LEU A 26 -13.62 1.64 -11.84
N LEU A 27 -12.62 1.84 -10.99
CA LEU A 27 -11.95 0.78 -10.24
C LEU A 27 -12.14 0.88 -8.73
N ILE A 28 -12.95 1.81 -8.24
CA ILE A 28 -13.29 1.92 -6.81
C ILE A 28 -14.74 1.52 -6.61
N ASP A 29 -14.98 0.50 -5.78
CA ASP A 29 -16.32 0.01 -5.48
C ASP A 29 -16.96 0.75 -4.31
N ARG A 30 -16.13 1.15 -3.33
CA ARG A 30 -16.60 1.78 -2.08
C ARG A 30 -15.51 2.63 -1.45
N VAL A 31 -15.91 3.68 -0.75
CA VAL A 31 -15.03 4.38 0.20
C VAL A 31 -15.43 3.99 1.62
N LEU A 32 -14.49 3.43 2.36
CA LEU A 32 -14.68 2.99 3.74
C LEU A 32 -14.49 4.15 4.71
N GLU A 33 -13.48 4.99 4.46
CA GLU A 33 -13.19 6.17 5.27
C GLU A 33 -12.79 7.33 4.34
N LEU A 34 -13.32 8.51 4.61
CA LEU A 34 -12.93 9.75 3.95
C LEU A 34 -12.86 10.87 4.98
N SER A 35 -11.70 11.49 5.09
CA SER A 35 -11.43 12.66 5.93
C SER A 35 -10.64 13.71 5.13
N ASP A 36 -10.21 14.77 5.80
CA ASP A 36 -9.31 15.76 5.19
C ASP A 36 -7.84 15.29 5.21
N GLU A 37 -7.55 14.22 5.96
CA GLU A 37 -6.19 13.66 6.12
C GLU A 37 -5.96 12.43 5.24
N HIS A 38 -7.01 11.69 4.87
CA HIS A 38 -6.88 10.45 4.10
C HIS A 38 -8.19 10.02 3.42
N VAL A 39 -8.04 9.06 2.50
CA VAL A 39 -9.13 8.22 2.01
C VAL A 39 -8.71 6.75 2.10
N LEU A 40 -9.64 5.89 2.53
CA LEU A 40 -9.52 4.44 2.46
C LEU A 40 -10.60 3.90 1.54
N ALA A 41 -10.20 3.47 0.36
CA ALA A 41 -11.08 2.93 -0.67
C ALA A 41 -10.97 1.40 -0.77
N LEU A 42 -12.01 0.77 -1.30
CA LEU A 42 -12.10 -0.67 -1.51
C LEU A 42 -12.31 -0.96 -3.01
N LYS A 43 -11.57 -1.95 -3.51
CA LYS A 43 -11.76 -2.56 -4.82
C LYS A 43 -11.81 -4.07 -4.67
N ASN A 44 -12.91 -4.69 -5.06
CA ASN A 44 -13.06 -6.13 -5.12
C ASN A 44 -12.50 -6.68 -6.43
N VAL A 45 -11.72 -7.75 -6.34
CA VAL A 45 -11.12 -8.41 -7.50
C VAL A 45 -11.93 -9.66 -7.79
N THR A 46 -12.61 -9.68 -8.94
CA THR A 46 -13.47 -10.78 -9.33
C THR A 46 -13.05 -11.34 -10.68
N TRP A 47 -13.22 -12.65 -10.85
CA TRP A 47 -12.91 -13.32 -12.11
C TRP A 47 -13.68 -12.71 -13.29
N ASN A 48 -14.85 -12.11 -13.03
CA ASN A 48 -15.73 -11.54 -14.04
C ASN A 48 -15.29 -10.15 -14.58
N GLU A 49 -14.02 -9.76 -14.40
CA GLU A 49 -13.48 -8.52 -14.96
C GLU A 49 -12.81 -8.77 -16.33
N SER A 50 -13.06 -7.87 -17.28
CA SER A 50 -12.69 -8.07 -18.70
C SER A 50 -11.18 -8.26 -18.92
N PHE A 51 -10.34 -7.63 -18.10
CA PHE A 51 -8.89 -7.72 -18.25
C PHE A 51 -8.31 -9.09 -17.89
N PHE A 52 -9.02 -9.94 -17.13
CA PHE A 52 -8.55 -11.30 -16.81
C PHE A 52 -8.59 -12.25 -18.02
N GLN A 53 -9.39 -11.94 -19.05
CA GLN A 53 -9.39 -12.71 -20.29
C GLN A 53 -8.02 -12.68 -20.99
N GLY A 54 -7.27 -11.58 -20.83
CA GLY A 54 -5.97 -11.36 -21.46
C GLY A 54 -4.79 -11.35 -20.49
N HIS A 55 -5.01 -11.27 -19.18
CA HIS A 55 -3.94 -11.11 -18.19
C HIS A 55 -4.07 -12.09 -17.02
N PHE A 56 -3.68 -13.35 -17.16
CA PHE A 56 -3.30 -14.03 -18.41
C PHE A 56 -4.17 -15.28 -18.58
N PRO A 57 -4.39 -15.77 -19.81
CA PRO A 57 -5.07 -17.04 -20.03
C PRO A 57 -4.44 -18.16 -19.19
N GLY A 58 -5.24 -18.79 -18.31
CA GLY A 58 -4.79 -19.86 -17.40
C GLY A 58 -4.07 -19.39 -16.13
N ALA A 59 -3.77 -18.10 -15.98
CA ALA A 59 -3.12 -17.52 -14.81
C ALA A 59 -3.60 -16.08 -14.58
N PRO A 60 -4.81 -15.88 -14.00
CA PRO A 60 -5.37 -14.54 -13.82
C PRO A 60 -4.54 -13.70 -12.86
N VAL A 61 -4.15 -12.50 -13.27
CA VAL A 61 -3.46 -11.54 -12.41
C VAL A 61 -4.01 -10.15 -12.73
N MET A 62 -4.37 -9.34 -11.74
CA MET A 62 -4.77 -7.96 -12.00
C MET A 62 -3.55 -7.18 -12.47
N PRO A 63 -3.60 -6.51 -13.63
CA PRO A 63 -2.48 -5.70 -14.11
C PRO A 63 -2.04 -4.66 -13.09
N GLY A 64 -0.74 -4.57 -12.80
CA GLY A 64 -0.20 -3.62 -11.82
C GLY A 64 -0.55 -2.16 -12.14
N VAL A 65 -0.67 -1.81 -13.43
CA VAL A 65 -1.12 -0.49 -13.88
C VAL A 65 -2.54 -0.15 -13.42
N LEU A 66 -3.43 -1.15 -13.29
CA LEU A 66 -4.78 -0.93 -12.79
C LEU A 66 -4.81 -0.76 -11.26
N LEU A 67 -3.82 -1.29 -10.53
CA LEU A 67 -3.63 -0.98 -9.10
C LEU A 67 -3.24 0.49 -8.91
N VAL A 68 -2.35 0.99 -9.77
CA VAL A 68 -1.94 2.41 -9.76
C VAL A 68 -3.11 3.31 -10.16
N GLU A 69 -3.89 2.92 -11.17
CA GLU A 69 -5.10 3.64 -11.57
C GLU A 69 -6.13 3.70 -10.44
N ALA A 70 -6.41 2.58 -9.77
CA ALA A 70 -7.33 2.57 -8.63
C ALA A 70 -6.83 3.50 -7.51
N MET A 71 -5.52 3.52 -7.24
CA MET A 71 -4.92 4.47 -6.31
C MET A 71 -5.08 5.93 -6.74
N ALA A 72 -4.91 6.23 -8.03
CA ALA A 72 -5.13 7.57 -8.59
C ALA A 72 -6.61 8.00 -8.45
N GLN A 73 -7.55 7.10 -8.68
CA GLN A 73 -8.99 7.36 -8.50
C GLN A 73 -9.36 7.63 -7.05
N ALA A 74 -8.85 6.82 -6.11
CA ALA A 74 -9.00 7.09 -4.68
C ALA A 74 -8.43 8.48 -4.33
N GLY A 75 -7.25 8.81 -4.86
CA GLY A 75 -6.66 10.15 -4.75
C GLY A 75 -7.57 11.25 -5.31
N GLY A 76 -8.21 11.04 -6.45
CA GLY A 76 -9.19 11.97 -7.03
C GLY A 76 -10.39 12.24 -6.12
N ILE A 77 -10.90 11.20 -5.43
CA ILE A 77 -11.97 11.34 -4.43
C ILE A 77 -11.52 12.23 -3.28
N LEU A 78 -10.32 11.99 -2.74
CA LEU A 78 -9.77 12.83 -1.67
C LEU A 78 -9.51 14.27 -2.14
N ALA A 79 -9.00 14.43 -3.37
CA ALA A 79 -8.77 15.75 -3.96
C ALA A 79 -10.07 16.56 -4.10
N ARG A 80 -11.18 15.93 -4.52
CA ARG A 80 -12.51 16.56 -4.63
C ARG A 80 -13.05 17.09 -3.30
N ARG A 81 -12.72 16.40 -2.20
CA ARG A 81 -13.06 16.82 -0.84
C ARG A 81 -12.23 18.02 -0.39
N LEU A 82 -10.93 17.99 -0.66
CA LEU A 82 -9.99 19.02 -0.22
C LEU A 82 -10.06 20.30 -1.06
N VAL A 83 -10.36 20.17 -2.35
CA VAL A 83 -10.51 21.28 -3.29
C VAL A 83 -11.81 21.08 -4.05
N PRO A 84 -12.84 21.92 -3.82
CA PRO A 84 -14.08 21.85 -4.58
C PRO A 84 -13.81 22.11 -6.07
N PHE A 85 -14.15 21.14 -6.92
CA PHE A 85 -14.20 21.29 -8.37
C PHE A 85 -15.42 20.56 -8.91
N ASP A 86 -15.94 20.99 -10.05
CA ASP A 86 -17.07 20.31 -10.68
C ASP A 86 -16.56 19.23 -11.64
N SER A 87 -16.85 17.96 -11.35
CA SER A 87 -16.44 16.80 -12.13
C SER A 87 -17.08 16.75 -13.52
N ALA A 88 -18.17 17.48 -13.76
CA ALA A 88 -18.79 17.62 -15.08
C ALA A 88 -18.00 18.54 -16.03
N THR A 89 -17.21 19.46 -15.46
CA THR A 89 -16.46 20.48 -16.22
C THR A 89 -14.94 20.35 -16.07
N HIS A 90 -14.47 19.58 -15.09
CA HIS A 90 -13.06 19.40 -14.78
C HIS A 90 -12.69 17.92 -14.81
N VAL A 91 -11.68 17.59 -15.60
CA VAL A 91 -11.05 16.27 -15.60
C VAL A 91 -9.72 16.36 -14.86
N SER A 92 -9.55 15.56 -13.81
CA SER A 92 -8.26 15.41 -13.16
C SER A 92 -7.35 14.56 -14.04
N LEU A 93 -6.17 15.09 -14.40
CA LEU A 93 -5.18 14.38 -15.20
C LEU A 93 -4.11 13.80 -14.29
N PHE A 94 -3.74 12.54 -14.54
CA PHE A 94 -2.66 11.88 -13.85
C PHE A 94 -1.33 12.16 -14.55
N LEU A 95 -0.46 12.94 -13.91
CA LEU A 95 0.72 13.54 -14.57
C LEU A 95 2.01 12.74 -14.35
N SER A 96 2.22 12.20 -13.15
CA SER A 96 3.48 11.54 -12.80
C SER A 96 3.29 10.50 -11.72
N ILE A 97 4.13 9.47 -11.75
CA ILE A 97 4.21 8.40 -10.77
C ILE A 97 5.66 8.31 -10.29
N ASP A 98 5.86 8.28 -8.98
CA ASP A 98 7.17 8.11 -8.37
C ASP A 98 7.21 6.85 -7.49
N ASN A 99 8.30 6.07 -7.57
CA ASN A 99 8.65 5.02 -6.61
C ASN A 99 7.56 3.94 -6.35
N VAL A 100 6.86 3.50 -7.40
CA VAL A 100 5.90 2.38 -7.29
C VAL A 100 6.63 1.05 -7.25
N LYS A 101 6.22 0.16 -6.32
CA LYS A 101 6.74 -1.20 -6.18
C LYS A 101 5.58 -2.17 -6.03
N PHE A 102 5.53 -3.19 -6.87
CA PHE A 102 4.57 -4.29 -6.76
C PHE A 102 5.25 -5.47 -6.05
N ARG A 103 4.67 -5.92 -4.94
CA ARG A 103 5.27 -6.97 -4.09
C ARG A 103 4.62 -8.34 -4.27
N LYS A 104 3.33 -8.38 -4.56
CA LYS A 104 2.55 -9.61 -4.76
C LYS A 104 1.60 -9.44 -5.94
N PRO A 105 1.36 -10.50 -6.73
CA PRO A 105 0.27 -10.50 -7.69
C PRO A 105 -1.07 -10.39 -6.95
N VAL A 106 -1.99 -9.65 -7.54
CA VAL A 106 -3.38 -9.55 -7.09
C VAL A 106 -4.22 -10.44 -7.99
N VAL A 107 -5.10 -11.25 -7.42
CA VAL A 107 -5.84 -12.30 -8.14
C VAL A 107 -7.35 -12.25 -7.85
N PRO A 108 -8.20 -12.90 -8.65
CA PRO A 108 -9.62 -13.04 -8.35
C PRO A 108 -9.87 -13.61 -6.95
N GLY A 109 -10.81 -13.00 -6.21
CA GLY A 109 -11.10 -13.27 -4.81
C GLY A 109 -10.52 -12.21 -3.86
N ASP A 110 -9.53 -11.44 -4.30
CA ASP A 110 -8.88 -10.45 -3.44
C ASP A 110 -9.76 -9.22 -3.16
N GLN A 111 -9.60 -8.64 -1.98
CA GLN A 111 -10.08 -7.30 -1.66
C GLN A 111 -8.90 -6.35 -1.49
N LEU A 112 -8.84 -5.35 -2.35
CA LEU A 112 -7.84 -4.30 -2.25
C LEU A 112 -8.34 -3.20 -1.34
N ARG A 113 -7.59 -2.93 -0.27
CA ARG A 113 -7.76 -1.75 0.57
C ARG A 113 -6.72 -0.71 0.16
N ILE A 114 -7.20 0.40 -0.37
CA ILE A 114 -6.38 1.44 -1.01
C ILE A 114 -6.42 2.66 -0.11
N GLU A 115 -5.33 2.92 0.60
CA GLU A 115 -5.20 4.06 1.48
C GLU A 115 -4.40 5.15 0.77
N VAL A 116 -4.92 6.38 0.71
CA VAL A 116 -4.22 7.51 0.08
C VAL A 116 -4.22 8.71 1.02
N LEU A 117 -3.05 9.32 1.17
CA LEU A 117 -2.79 10.51 1.97
C LEU A 117 -2.32 11.66 1.08
N PRO A 118 -2.70 12.92 1.36
CA PRO A 118 -2.23 14.07 0.63
C PRO A 118 -0.81 14.44 1.07
N LEU A 119 0.08 14.68 0.11
CA LEU A 119 1.42 15.25 0.35
C LEU A 119 1.50 16.73 -0.02
N ARG A 120 0.71 17.14 -1.02
CA ARG A 120 0.57 18.53 -1.45
C ARG A 120 -0.83 18.75 -2.00
N VAL A 121 -1.47 19.82 -1.54
CA VAL A 121 -2.79 20.28 -1.96
C VAL A 121 -2.63 21.58 -2.76
N GLY A 122 -3.28 21.69 -3.91
CA GLY A 122 -3.22 22.86 -4.77
C GLY A 122 -3.59 22.53 -6.22
N LYS A 123 -3.20 23.39 -7.18
CA LYS A 123 -3.43 23.12 -8.61
C LYS A 123 -2.75 21.83 -9.11
N PHE A 124 -1.62 21.50 -8.50
CA PHE A 124 -0.94 20.21 -8.68
C PHE A 124 -1.02 19.44 -7.36
N PHE A 125 -1.81 18.37 -7.35
CA PHE A 125 -1.92 17.48 -6.20
C PHE A 125 -0.77 16.46 -6.21
N LYS A 126 -0.15 16.26 -5.04
CA LYS A 126 0.78 15.14 -4.82
C LYS A 126 0.23 14.31 -3.67
N MET A 127 0.24 12.99 -3.84
CA MET A 127 -0.37 12.05 -2.89
C MET A 127 0.55 10.85 -2.71
N LYS A 128 0.42 10.19 -1.56
CA LYS A 128 1.07 8.92 -1.26
C LYS A 128 -0.02 7.90 -1.04
N GLY A 129 0.01 6.81 -1.80
CA GLY A 129 -0.91 5.71 -1.59
C GLY A 129 -0.22 4.40 -1.24
N GLU A 130 -0.95 3.55 -0.53
CA GLU A 130 -0.58 2.18 -0.21
C GLU A 130 -1.77 1.28 -0.55
N VAL A 131 -1.53 0.20 -1.29
CA VAL A 131 -2.52 -0.85 -1.55
C VAL A 131 -2.17 -2.05 -0.67
N LYS A 132 -3.12 -2.45 0.17
CA LYS A 132 -3.02 -3.62 1.05
C LYS A 132 -4.06 -4.66 0.61
N VAL A 133 -3.68 -5.92 0.77
CA VAL A 133 -4.55 -7.09 0.64
C VAL A 133 -4.69 -7.74 2.02
N GLU A 134 -5.77 -8.49 2.25
CA GLU A 134 -6.04 -9.06 3.57
C GLU A 134 -4.98 -10.08 4.01
N ASN A 135 -4.79 -10.22 5.32
CA ASN A 135 -3.76 -11.05 5.92
C ASN A 135 -3.91 -12.54 5.56
N ALA A 136 -5.13 -13.01 5.27
CA ALA A 136 -5.40 -14.37 4.81
C ALA A 136 -4.71 -14.72 3.48
N GLN A 137 -4.21 -13.71 2.75
CA GLN A 137 -3.44 -13.86 1.52
C GLN A 137 -1.92 -13.76 1.76
N LEU A 138 -1.48 -13.75 3.02
CA LEU A 138 -0.08 -14.01 3.31
C LEU A 138 0.25 -15.45 2.90
N ASP A 139 1.35 -15.57 2.16
CA ASP A 139 2.01 -16.84 1.88
C ASP A 139 2.53 -17.44 3.17
N ASP A 140 2.61 -18.78 3.20
CA ASP A 140 3.22 -19.49 4.32
C ASP A 140 4.65 -18.99 4.54
N MET A 141 4.86 -18.36 5.69
CA MET A 141 6.18 -17.87 6.06
C MET A 141 7.09 -19.04 6.41
N ILE A 142 8.17 -19.19 5.65
CA ILE A 142 9.20 -20.19 5.95
C ILE A 142 9.97 -19.74 7.20
N LEU A 143 9.69 -20.37 8.34
CA LEU A 143 10.39 -20.09 9.61
C LEU A 143 11.65 -20.95 9.79
N LEU A 144 11.67 -22.15 9.20
CA LEU A 144 12.77 -23.10 9.26
C LEU A 144 13.14 -23.54 7.83
N ARG A 145 14.44 -23.67 7.56
CA ARG A 145 14.93 -24.32 6.34
C ARG A 145 14.80 -25.84 6.47
N ALA A 146 14.96 -26.55 5.35
CA ALA A 146 14.88 -28.01 5.31
C ALA A 146 15.91 -28.72 6.21
N ASP A 147 17.03 -28.07 6.51
CA ASP A 147 18.08 -28.55 7.42
C ASP A 147 17.81 -28.23 8.90
N GLY A 148 16.65 -27.66 9.23
CA GLY A 148 16.27 -27.26 10.58
C GLY A 148 16.85 -25.93 11.05
N THR A 149 17.65 -25.23 10.24
CA THR A 149 18.17 -23.92 10.62
C THR A 149 17.08 -22.84 10.53
N PRO A 150 16.98 -21.93 11.51
CA PRO A 150 15.99 -20.86 11.48
C PRO A 150 16.31 -19.86 10.35
N THR A 151 15.24 -19.36 9.72
CA THR A 151 15.36 -18.27 8.76
C THR A 151 15.50 -16.95 9.51
N TYR A 152 15.95 -15.93 8.79
CA TYR A 152 16.04 -14.56 9.30
C TYR A 152 14.72 -14.06 9.93
N MET A 153 13.57 -14.52 9.40
CA MET A 153 12.26 -14.12 9.90
C MET A 153 12.01 -14.59 11.33
N LEU A 154 12.45 -15.81 11.68
CA LEU A 154 12.32 -16.37 13.02
C LEU A 154 13.44 -15.89 13.94
N SER A 155 14.70 -15.99 13.48
CA SER A 155 15.88 -15.69 14.32
C SER A 155 15.82 -14.29 14.94
N VAL A 156 15.49 -13.26 14.13
CA VAL A 156 15.46 -11.88 14.64
C VAL A 156 14.37 -11.67 15.69
N VAL A 157 13.21 -12.32 15.53
CA VAL A 157 12.10 -12.16 16.49
C VAL A 157 12.43 -12.82 17.82
N VAL A 158 13.10 -13.98 17.78
CA VAL A 158 13.58 -14.66 18.98
C VAL A 158 14.67 -13.83 19.66
N ASP A 159 15.69 -13.39 18.91
CA ASP A 159 16.77 -12.57 19.46
C ASP A 159 16.26 -11.27 20.09
N ASP A 160 15.37 -10.55 19.38
CA ASP A 160 14.77 -9.31 19.88
C ASP A 160 13.97 -9.56 21.18
N HIS A 161 13.24 -10.68 21.28
CA HIS A 161 12.49 -11.04 22.48
C HIS A 161 13.42 -11.38 23.65
N ASP A 162 14.39 -12.26 23.42
CA ASP A 162 15.35 -12.73 24.43
C ASP A 162 16.24 -11.58 24.94
N MET A 163 16.51 -10.59 24.09
CA MET A 163 17.27 -9.39 24.44
C MET A 163 16.40 -8.22 24.96
N GLU A 164 15.10 -8.42 25.13
CA GLU A 164 14.14 -7.41 25.59
C GLU A 164 14.15 -6.11 24.75
N VAL A 165 14.32 -6.25 23.44
CA VAL A 165 14.35 -5.11 22.52
C VAL A 165 13.00 -4.41 22.52
N THR A 166 12.99 -3.13 22.87
CA THR A 166 11.77 -2.31 22.90
C THR A 166 11.56 -1.48 21.62
N HIS A 167 12.64 -1.19 20.88
CA HIS A 167 12.64 -0.34 19.70
C HIS A 167 13.53 -0.94 18.61
N VAL A 168 12.99 -1.07 17.40
CA VAL A 168 13.73 -1.54 16.23
C VAL A 168 13.76 -0.42 15.19
N ILE A 169 14.94 0.17 14.99
CA ILE A 169 15.15 1.26 14.03
C ILE A 169 16.01 0.75 12.88
N ARG A 170 15.48 0.77 11.65
CA ARG A 170 16.15 0.22 10.46
C ARG A 170 15.72 0.88 9.15
N GLY A 171 16.31 0.49 8.03
CA GLY A 171 15.97 1.04 6.71
C GLY A 171 14.57 0.66 6.23
N ASP A 172 13.97 1.50 5.36
CA ASP A 172 12.64 1.26 4.76
C ASP A 172 12.52 -0.04 3.95
N ASP A 173 13.65 -0.63 3.57
CA ASP A 173 13.73 -1.93 2.89
C ASP A 173 13.27 -3.08 3.79
N HIS A 174 13.35 -2.91 5.10
CA HIS A 174 12.85 -3.88 6.08
C HIS A 174 11.39 -3.67 6.49
N LEU A 175 10.66 -2.74 5.87
CA LEU A 175 9.26 -2.48 6.21
C LEU A 175 8.38 -3.75 6.09
N THR A 176 8.55 -4.51 5.01
CA THR A 176 7.82 -5.78 4.83
C THR A 176 8.25 -6.85 5.82
N ASN A 177 9.53 -6.87 6.21
CA ASN A 177 10.01 -7.76 7.25
C ASN A 177 9.37 -7.41 8.59
N ALA A 178 9.19 -6.12 8.91
CA ALA A 178 8.57 -5.68 10.17
C ALA A 178 7.13 -6.15 10.28
N PHE A 179 6.39 -6.00 9.19
CA PHE A 179 5.00 -6.46 9.10
C PHE A 179 4.91 -7.97 9.37
N ARG A 180 5.72 -8.78 8.69
CA ARG A 180 5.74 -10.24 8.85
C ARG A 180 6.25 -10.68 10.23
N GLN A 181 7.31 -10.05 10.74
CA GLN A 181 7.86 -10.34 12.08
C GLN A 181 6.84 -10.04 13.18
N SER A 182 6.05 -8.95 13.05
CA SER A 182 4.98 -8.61 14.00
C SER A 182 3.93 -9.71 14.14
N GLN A 183 3.68 -10.48 13.08
CA GLN A 183 2.78 -11.66 13.15
C GLN A 183 3.38 -12.78 14.01
N ILE A 184 4.71 -12.99 13.95
CA ILE A 184 5.40 -13.98 14.78
C ILE A 184 5.33 -13.58 16.26
N TYR A 185 5.63 -12.31 16.59
CA TYR A 185 5.46 -11.80 17.95
C TYR A 185 4.05 -12.04 18.49
N THR A 186 3.04 -11.72 17.68
CA THR A 186 1.62 -11.93 18.04
C THR A 186 1.33 -13.41 18.28
N ALA A 187 1.78 -14.29 17.38
CA ALA A 187 1.57 -15.74 17.49
C ALA A 187 2.24 -16.36 18.72
N MET A 188 3.40 -15.83 19.12
CA MET A 188 4.10 -16.26 20.33
C MET A 188 3.57 -15.62 21.63
N GLY A 189 2.63 -14.67 21.53
CA GLY A 189 2.14 -13.91 22.68
C GLY A 189 3.17 -12.93 23.27
N TRP A 190 4.14 -12.50 22.46
CA TRP A 190 5.21 -11.60 22.88
C TRP A 190 4.90 -10.14 22.56
N THR A 191 5.50 -9.23 23.32
CA THR A 191 5.37 -7.78 23.10
C THR A 191 6.04 -7.40 21.78
N ILE A 192 5.29 -6.72 20.91
CA ILE A 192 5.82 -6.22 19.63
C ILE A 192 6.67 -4.96 19.91
N PRO A 193 7.94 -4.91 19.47
CA PRO A 193 8.76 -3.71 19.61
C PRO A 193 8.23 -2.56 18.75
N ARG A 194 8.54 -1.32 19.13
CA ARG A 194 8.21 -0.14 18.33
C ARG A 194 9.14 -0.07 17.12
N PHE A 195 8.60 -0.29 15.93
CA PHE A 195 9.36 -0.19 14.68
C PHE A 195 9.41 1.25 14.17
N ALA A 196 10.61 1.71 13.80
CA ALA A 196 10.82 2.93 13.04
C ALA A 196 11.65 2.63 11.79
N HIS A 197 11.25 3.22 10.66
CA HIS A 197 11.92 3.00 9.37
C HIS A 197 12.48 4.31 8.84
N ILE A 198 13.79 4.33 8.60
CA ILE A 198 14.49 5.50 8.06
C ILE A 198 14.57 5.33 6.53
N PRO A 199 14.25 6.38 5.74
CA PRO A 199 14.39 6.35 4.29
C PRO A 199 15.81 5.95 3.89
N LEU A 200 15.92 5.17 2.81
CA LEU A 200 17.24 4.86 2.27
C LEU A 200 17.95 6.13 1.80
N ILE A 201 19.21 6.27 2.21
CA ILE A 201 20.10 7.30 1.67
C ILE A 201 20.55 6.83 0.28
N HIS A 202 20.34 7.67 -0.71
CA HIS A 202 20.74 7.43 -2.10
C HIS A 202 22.02 8.21 -2.39
N GLY A 203 22.90 7.64 -3.21
CA GLY A 203 24.09 8.33 -3.71
C GLY A 203 23.72 9.42 -4.71
N ALA A 204 24.71 10.22 -5.12
CA ALA A 204 24.53 11.24 -6.17
C ALA A 204 24.09 10.65 -7.53
N ASP A 205 24.27 9.34 -7.71
CA ASP A 205 23.86 8.52 -8.85
C ASP A 205 22.43 7.97 -8.72
N GLY A 206 21.74 8.23 -7.59
CA GLY A 206 20.42 7.68 -7.30
C GLY A 206 20.43 6.19 -6.91
N ALA A 207 21.61 5.56 -6.84
CA ALA A 207 21.73 4.17 -6.38
C ALA A 207 21.68 4.11 -4.85
N LYS A 208 21.23 2.98 -4.30
CA LYS A 208 21.26 2.73 -2.85
C LYS A 208 22.72 2.81 -2.39
N LEU A 209 23.00 3.69 -1.42
CA LEU A 209 24.32 3.75 -0.79
C LEU A 209 24.56 2.41 -0.09
N SER A 210 25.41 1.57 -0.69
CA SER A 210 25.84 0.32 -0.09
C SER A 210 27.21 0.54 0.53
N LYS A 211 27.60 -0.30 1.50
CA LYS A 211 28.95 -0.28 2.10
C LYS A 211 30.11 -0.34 1.08
N ARG A 212 29.82 -0.60 -0.20
CA ARG A 212 30.82 -0.72 -1.28
C ARG A 212 30.97 0.53 -2.15
N HIS A 213 30.09 1.53 -2.04
CA HIS A 213 30.25 2.79 -2.76
C HIS A 213 31.02 3.79 -1.90
N GLY A 214 32.34 3.81 -2.03
CA GLY A 214 33.20 4.82 -1.41
C GLY A 214 34.02 4.37 -0.19
N ALA A 215 34.33 3.08 -0.03
CA ALA A 215 35.42 2.65 0.84
C ALA A 215 36.77 2.97 0.16
N LEU A 216 37.14 4.26 0.12
CA LEU A 216 38.54 4.64 0.21
C LEU A 216 38.92 4.54 1.69
N GLY A 217 40.05 3.91 1.97
CA GLY A 217 40.60 3.81 3.32
C GLY A 217 40.93 5.16 3.94
#